data_AF-A0A8T3TY09-F1
#
_entry.id   AF-A0A8T3TY09-F1
#
_cell.length_a   1.000
_cell.length_b   1.000
_cell.length_c   1.000
_cell.angle_alpha   90.00
_cell.angle_beta   90.00
_cell.angle_gamma   90.00
#
_symmetry.space_group_name_H-M   'P 1'
#
loop_
_entity.id
_entity.type
_entity.pdbx_description
1 polymer ?
#
loop_
_entity_poly.entity_id
_entity_poly.type
_entity_poly.pdbx_seq_one_letter_code
_entity_poly.pdbx_strand_id
1 'polypeptide(L)'
;LITRPDGEKFGKSTGSTLWLDPERTSPFAFYQWFLNVDDTVVGTYLRVFSFRSRAEIEEFEASVVARPDVREAQRSLASEVTALVHGADAAAAAAEASQALFGDGDLASFDAGTLETAFADLPRASLRDPMPSVLDLLVESGLSESRGQARRTLNEGGVYVNNQRVTDATAVPEQSELLAGRWLLLRRGKRNLAVAEVAER
;
A
#
# COMPACT_ATOMS: atom_id res chain seq x y z
N LEU A 1 3.65 -16.24 -23.21
CA LEU A 1 2.83 -15.21 -22.52
C LEU A 1 3.10 -15.34 -21.04
N ILE A 2 3.15 -14.23 -20.31
CA ILE A 2 3.23 -14.24 -18.85
C ILE A 2 1.81 -14.44 -18.31
N THR A 3 1.66 -15.38 -17.37
CA THR A 3 0.38 -15.79 -16.82
C THR A 3 0.43 -15.61 -15.30
N ARG A 4 -0.66 -15.14 -14.71
CA ARG A 4 -0.85 -15.01 -13.26
C ARG A 4 -1.15 -16.37 -12.62
N PRO A 5 -1.05 -16.51 -11.28
CA PRO A 5 -1.37 -17.75 -10.58
C PRO A 5 -2.79 -18.26 -10.85
N ASP A 6 -3.72 -17.34 -11.13
CA ASP A 6 -5.13 -17.59 -11.45
C ASP A 6 -5.37 -18.04 -12.91
N GLY A 7 -4.31 -18.15 -13.73
CA GLY A 7 -4.40 -18.50 -15.15
C GLY A 7 -4.72 -17.31 -16.07
N GLU A 8 -4.94 -16.11 -15.54
CA GLU A 8 -5.19 -14.92 -16.34
C GLU A 8 -3.91 -14.34 -16.94
N LYS A 9 -4.05 -13.63 -18.07
CA LYS A 9 -2.90 -12.99 -18.72
C LYS A 9 -2.37 -11.85 -17.86
N PHE A 10 -1.04 -11.75 -17.80
CA PHE A 10 -0.34 -10.59 -17.27
C PHE A 10 -0.82 -9.31 -17.99
N GLY A 11 -1.24 -8.30 -17.24
CA GLY A 11 -1.72 -7.02 -17.78
C GLY A 11 -3.17 -7.00 -18.29
N LYS A 12 -3.92 -8.11 -18.21
CA LYS A 12 -5.36 -8.12 -18.54
C LYS A 12 -6.17 -8.93 -17.52
N SER A 13 -6.78 -8.24 -16.57
CA SER A 13 -8.18 -8.44 -16.14
C SER A 13 -8.62 -7.33 -15.18
N THR A 14 -9.93 -7.26 -14.94
CA THR A 14 -10.71 -6.41 -14.04
C THR A 14 -9.92 -5.83 -12.86
N GLY A 15 -9.47 -4.59 -12.96
CA GLY A 15 -8.94 -3.84 -11.82
C GLY A 15 -8.03 -2.68 -12.21
N SER A 16 -6.91 -2.94 -12.87
CA SER A 16 -6.05 -1.86 -13.37
C SER A 16 -5.01 -2.42 -14.34
N THR A 17 -4.98 -1.86 -15.55
CA THR A 17 -3.82 -2.00 -16.42
C THR A 17 -2.63 -1.33 -15.74
N LEU A 18 -1.52 -2.05 -15.61
CA LEU A 18 -0.28 -1.49 -15.11
C LEU A 18 0.39 -0.71 -16.24
N TRP A 19 0.43 0.61 -16.13
CA TRP A 19 1.08 1.48 -17.12
C TRP A 19 2.52 1.76 -16.71
N LEU A 20 3.39 1.95 -17.70
CA LEU A 20 4.76 2.44 -17.47
C LEU A 20 4.81 3.96 -17.33
N ASP A 21 3.75 4.64 -17.77
CA ASP A 21 3.60 6.09 -17.69
C ASP A 21 3.28 6.48 -16.23
N PRO A 22 4.14 7.29 -15.57
CA PRO A 22 3.96 7.68 -14.18
C PRO A 22 2.68 8.48 -13.93
N GLU A 23 2.11 9.15 -14.94
CA GLU A 23 0.85 9.88 -14.80
C GLU A 23 -0.37 8.95 -14.75
N ARG A 24 -0.20 7.70 -15.22
CA ARG A 24 -1.27 6.70 -15.30
C ARG A 24 -1.14 5.61 -14.24
N THR A 25 0.08 5.32 -13.85
CA THR A 25 0.40 4.45 -12.71
C THR A 25 1.62 5.07 -12.06
N SER A 26 1.43 5.67 -10.88
CA SER A 26 2.52 6.29 -10.17
C SER A 26 3.63 5.27 -9.86
N PRO A 27 4.89 5.72 -9.68
CA PRO A 27 5.98 4.83 -9.29
C PRO A 27 5.67 4.06 -8.00
N PHE A 28 4.94 4.67 -7.07
CA PHE A 28 4.47 4.00 -5.86
C PHE A 28 3.47 2.88 -6.16
N ALA A 29 2.42 3.16 -6.94
CA ALA A 29 1.44 2.15 -7.33
C ALA A 29 2.08 1.02 -8.14
N PHE A 30 3.06 1.34 -8.99
CA PHE A 30 3.85 0.38 -9.76
C PHE A 30 4.68 -0.52 -8.86
N TYR A 31 5.41 0.06 -7.91
CA TYR A 31 6.18 -0.67 -6.90
C TYR A 31 5.26 -1.57 -6.06
N GLN A 32 4.12 -1.06 -5.58
CA GLN A 32 3.14 -1.83 -4.81
C GLN A 32 2.59 -3.01 -5.59
N TRP A 33 2.40 -2.87 -6.90
CA TRP A 33 1.91 -3.97 -7.74
C TRP A 33 2.89 -5.15 -7.71
N PHE A 34 4.18 -4.91 -7.94
CA PHE A 34 5.21 -5.95 -7.87
C PHE A 34 5.43 -6.47 -6.46
N LEU A 35 5.36 -5.60 -5.45
CA LEU A 35 5.46 -6.01 -4.05
C LEU A 35 4.32 -6.97 -3.67
N ASN A 36 3.14 -6.81 -4.25
CA ASN A 36 1.95 -7.61 -3.95
C ASN A 36 1.83 -8.91 -4.77
N VAL A 37 2.81 -9.20 -5.61
CA VAL A 37 2.90 -10.45 -6.38
C VAL A 37 2.91 -11.67 -5.45
N ASP A 38 2.20 -12.70 -5.88
CA ASP A 38 2.07 -13.96 -5.15
C ASP A 38 3.40 -14.73 -5.09
N ASP A 39 3.64 -15.39 -3.95
CA ASP A 39 4.81 -16.21 -3.70
C ASP A 39 5.02 -17.28 -4.77
N THR A 40 3.94 -17.82 -5.34
CA THR A 40 4.00 -18.88 -6.37
C THR A 40 4.54 -18.42 -7.72
N VAL A 41 4.52 -17.11 -8.01
CA VAL A 41 4.95 -16.57 -9.31
C VAL A 41 6.10 -15.57 -9.24
N VAL A 42 6.48 -15.10 -8.05
CA VAL A 42 7.58 -14.13 -7.90
C VAL A 42 8.89 -14.63 -8.52
N GLY A 43 9.21 -15.93 -8.37
CA GLY A 43 10.39 -16.53 -9.01
C GLY A 43 10.32 -16.54 -10.53
N THR A 44 9.12 -16.71 -11.12
CA THR A 44 8.92 -16.58 -12.57
C THR A 44 9.13 -15.13 -13.01
N TYR A 45 8.61 -14.17 -12.25
CA TYR A 45 8.74 -12.76 -12.58
C TYR A 45 10.18 -12.27 -12.45
N LEU A 46 10.93 -12.72 -11.45
CA LEU A 46 12.37 -12.47 -11.34
C LEU A 46 13.10 -12.95 -12.60
N ARG A 47 12.83 -14.16 -13.10
CA ARG A 47 13.47 -14.65 -14.35
C ARG A 47 13.14 -13.83 -15.60
N VAL A 48 12.00 -13.15 -15.61
CA VAL A 48 11.51 -12.43 -16.80
C VAL A 48 11.84 -10.95 -16.76
N PHE A 49 11.81 -10.33 -15.58
CA PHE A 49 11.92 -8.88 -15.41
C PHE A 49 13.21 -8.41 -14.74
N SER A 50 14.03 -9.32 -14.22
CA SER A 50 15.33 -8.98 -13.61
C SER A 50 16.51 -9.42 -14.47
N PHE A 51 17.68 -8.83 -14.23
CA PHE A 51 18.94 -9.24 -14.86
C PHE A 51 19.76 -10.21 -13.98
N ARG A 52 19.13 -10.80 -12.96
CA ARG A 52 19.79 -11.63 -11.97
C ARG A 52 20.20 -12.98 -12.51
N SER A 53 21.26 -13.53 -11.92
CA SER A 53 21.71 -14.88 -12.21
C SER A 53 20.70 -15.90 -11.69
N ARG A 54 20.74 -17.10 -12.27
CA ARG A 54 19.91 -18.22 -11.82
C ARG A 54 20.11 -18.54 -10.34
N ALA A 55 21.35 -18.50 -9.86
CA ALA A 55 21.68 -18.79 -8.47
C ALA A 55 21.02 -17.80 -7.50
N GLU A 56 21.09 -16.49 -7.79
CA GLU A 56 20.40 -15.46 -6.99
C GLU A 56 18.88 -15.66 -6.97
N ILE A 57 18.29 -16.05 -8.10
CA ILE A 57 16.84 -16.29 -8.17
C ILE A 57 16.46 -17.52 -7.33
N GLU A 58 17.25 -18.59 -7.37
CA GLU A 58 17.03 -19.79 -6.55
C GLU A 58 17.17 -19.48 -5.04
N GLU A 59 18.05 -18.56 -4.65
CA GLU A 59 18.14 -18.06 -3.27
C GLU A 59 16.88 -17.29 -2.85
N PHE A 60 16.33 -16.42 -3.72
CA PHE A 60 15.06 -15.75 -3.45
C PHE A 60 13.89 -16.72 -3.37
N GLU A 61 13.84 -17.76 -4.21
CA GLU A 61 12.80 -18.79 -4.12
C GLU A 61 12.89 -19.58 -2.81
N ALA A 62 14.11 -19.89 -2.35
CA ALA A 62 14.32 -20.51 -1.04
C ALA A 62 13.87 -19.59 0.12
N SER A 63 14.13 -18.28 0.02
CA SER A 63 13.75 -17.31 1.06
C SER A 63 12.23 -17.13 1.16
N VAL A 64 11.50 -17.19 0.05
CA VAL A 64 10.03 -17.18 0.04
C VAL A 64 9.45 -18.37 0.80
N VAL A 65 10.05 -19.57 0.70
CA VAL A 65 9.60 -20.74 1.46
C VAL A 65 9.97 -20.64 2.93
N ALA A 66 11.20 -20.19 3.23
CA ALA A 66 11.73 -20.16 4.59
C ALA A 66 11.16 -19.00 5.44
N ARG A 67 10.92 -17.84 4.83
CA ARG A 67 10.52 -16.58 5.48
C ARG A 67 9.55 -15.77 4.60
N PRO A 68 8.35 -16.31 4.30
CA PRO A 68 7.38 -15.67 3.40
C PRO A 68 6.91 -14.29 3.88
N ASP A 69 6.92 -14.06 5.19
CA ASP A 69 6.55 -12.82 5.85
C ASP A 69 7.50 -11.65 5.54
N VAL A 70 8.78 -11.95 5.27
CA VAL A 70 9.79 -10.93 4.93
C VAL A 70 9.60 -10.40 3.51
N ARG A 71 8.98 -11.17 2.61
CA ARG A 71 8.73 -10.79 1.21
C ARG A 71 9.97 -10.27 0.47
N GLU A 72 11.12 -10.87 0.76
CA GLU A 72 12.43 -10.46 0.26
C GLU A 72 12.50 -10.47 -1.28
N ALA A 73 12.01 -11.55 -1.90
CA ALA A 73 11.94 -11.70 -3.35
C ALA A 73 11.07 -10.60 -4.00
N GLN A 74 9.90 -10.31 -3.42
CA GLN A 74 8.99 -9.29 -3.96
C GLN A 74 9.55 -7.87 -3.80
N ARG A 75 10.18 -7.55 -2.66
CA ARG A 75 10.83 -6.23 -2.47
C ARG A 75 11.96 -6.03 -3.46
N SER A 76 12.78 -7.07 -3.67
CA SER A 76 13.87 -7.05 -4.65
C SER A 76 13.33 -6.82 -6.06
N LEU A 77 12.33 -7.61 -6.49
CA LEU A 77 11.67 -7.46 -7.78
C LEU A 77 11.05 -6.07 -7.95
N ALA A 78 10.29 -5.60 -6.97
CA ALA A 78 9.63 -4.30 -7.02
C ALA A 78 10.63 -3.16 -7.16
N SER A 79 11.73 -3.20 -6.39
CA SER A 79 12.79 -2.19 -6.46
C SER A 79 13.47 -2.19 -7.83
N GLU A 80 13.85 -3.36 -8.34
CA GLU A 80 14.59 -3.49 -9.61
C GLU A 80 13.74 -3.04 -10.81
N VAL A 81 12.48 -3.48 -10.89
CA VAL A 81 11.61 -3.14 -12.03
C VAL A 81 11.15 -1.69 -11.94
N THR A 82 10.89 -1.15 -10.75
CA THR A 82 10.57 0.27 -10.58
C THR A 82 11.76 1.14 -10.97
N ALA A 83 12.98 0.75 -10.58
CA ALA A 83 14.19 1.49 -10.94
C ALA A 83 14.44 1.46 -12.45
N LEU A 84 14.15 0.34 -13.11
CA LEU A 84 14.27 0.20 -14.56
C LEU A 84 13.32 1.13 -15.34
N VAL A 85 12.09 1.32 -14.84
CA VAL A 85 11.05 2.08 -15.54
C VAL A 85 11.04 3.57 -15.16
N HIS A 86 11.19 3.86 -13.87
CA HIS A 86 11.00 5.20 -13.31
C HIS A 86 12.29 5.82 -12.72
N GLY A 87 13.41 5.09 -12.74
CA GLY A 87 14.68 5.54 -12.19
C GLY A 87 14.90 5.14 -10.72
N ALA A 88 16.17 5.11 -10.32
CA ALA A 88 16.58 4.64 -8.99
C ALA A 88 15.99 5.49 -7.85
N ASP A 89 15.94 6.81 -8.02
CA ASP A 89 15.42 7.73 -7.00
C ASP A 89 13.92 7.50 -6.74
N ALA A 90 13.14 7.32 -7.81
CA ALA A 90 11.70 7.02 -7.71
C ALA A 90 11.45 5.66 -7.06
N ALA A 91 12.29 4.65 -7.35
CA ALA A 91 12.19 3.35 -6.72
C ALA A 91 12.53 3.40 -5.22
N ALA A 92 13.56 4.15 -4.84
CA ALA A 92 13.91 4.37 -3.44
C ALA A 92 12.79 5.08 -2.67
N ALA A 93 12.24 6.16 -3.25
CA ALA A 93 11.12 6.89 -2.65
C ALA A 93 9.87 6.00 -2.53
N ALA A 94 9.56 5.18 -3.53
CA ALA A 94 8.43 4.25 -3.48
C ALA A 94 8.62 3.15 -2.41
N ALA A 95 9.86 2.65 -2.24
CA ALA A 95 10.19 1.68 -1.21
C ALA A 95 10.07 2.29 0.19
N GLU A 96 10.57 3.51 0.40
CA GLU A 96 10.46 4.24 1.66
C GLU A 96 8.99 4.54 2.01
N ALA A 97 8.22 5.08 1.06
CA ALA A 97 6.79 5.31 1.22
C ALA A 97 6.04 4.00 1.55
N SER A 98 6.39 2.90 0.88
CA SER A 98 5.81 1.58 1.20
C SER A 98 6.11 1.16 2.62
N GLN A 99 7.34 1.39 3.09
CA GLN A 99 7.75 1.04 4.44
C GLN A 99 7.05 1.95 5.47
N ALA A 100 6.88 3.23 5.17
CA ALA A 100 6.12 4.14 6.02
C ALA A 100 4.67 3.66 6.15
N LEU A 101 3.99 3.40 5.04
CA LEU A 101 2.57 3.06 5.01
C LEU A 101 2.24 1.69 5.60
N PHE A 102 3.09 0.68 5.36
CA PHE A 102 2.80 -0.72 5.70
C PHE A 102 3.77 -1.35 6.69
N GLY A 103 4.85 -0.67 7.06
CA GLY A 103 5.83 -1.19 8.00
C GLY A 103 5.34 -1.14 9.45
N ASP A 104 6.09 -1.81 10.32
CA ASP A 104 5.87 -1.84 11.77
C ASP A 104 6.44 -0.59 12.49
N GLY A 105 6.88 0.42 11.73
CA GLY A 105 7.45 1.65 12.25
C GLY A 105 6.39 2.65 12.71
N ASP A 106 6.80 3.58 13.57
CA ASP A 106 5.94 4.68 14.00
C ASP A 106 5.76 5.69 12.85
N LEU A 107 4.54 5.78 12.32
CA LEU A 107 4.17 6.75 11.28
C LEU A 107 4.44 8.19 11.69
N ALA A 108 4.40 8.49 13.00
CA ALA A 108 4.67 9.83 13.51
C ALA A 108 6.16 10.23 13.43
N SER A 109 7.06 9.27 13.14
CA SER A 109 8.49 9.53 12.98
C SER A 109 8.87 10.09 11.59
N PHE A 110 7.98 9.97 10.61
CA PHE A 110 8.20 10.52 9.27
C PHE A 110 7.88 12.01 9.23
N ASP A 111 8.67 12.77 8.46
CA ASP A 111 8.38 14.18 8.23
C ASP A 111 7.17 14.37 7.28
N ALA A 112 6.66 15.60 7.25
CA ALA A 112 5.49 15.93 6.45
C ALA A 112 5.68 15.71 4.94
N GLY A 113 6.90 15.91 4.41
CA GLY A 113 7.17 15.75 2.98
C GLY A 113 7.18 14.29 2.54
N THR A 114 7.75 13.41 3.36
CA THR A 114 7.70 11.96 3.13
C THR A 114 6.26 11.45 3.21
N LEU A 115 5.48 11.91 4.19
CA LEU A 115 4.06 11.55 4.31
C LEU A 115 3.22 12.07 3.13
N GLU A 116 3.45 13.31 2.70
CA GLU A 116 2.75 13.90 1.55
C GLU A 116 3.00 13.08 0.28
N THR A 117 4.25 12.69 0.05
CA THR A 117 4.63 11.83 -1.08
C THR A 117 3.97 10.45 -0.97
N ALA A 118 3.96 9.86 0.22
CA ALA A 118 3.35 8.54 0.44
C ALA A 118 1.83 8.55 0.28
N PHE A 119 1.16 9.66 0.65
CA PHE A 119 -0.29 9.80 0.58
C PHE A 119 -0.79 10.34 -0.77
N ALA A 120 0.10 10.75 -1.67
CA ALA A 120 -0.25 11.43 -2.92
C ALA A 120 -1.33 10.68 -3.71
N ASP A 121 -1.18 9.36 -3.87
CA ASP A 121 -2.05 8.51 -4.68
C ASP A 121 -3.19 7.84 -3.91
N LEU A 122 -3.32 8.11 -2.61
CA LEU A 122 -4.35 7.47 -1.80
C LEU A 122 -5.71 8.18 -1.95
N PRO A 123 -6.82 7.40 -1.98
CA PRO A 123 -8.16 7.98 -1.86
C PRO A 123 -8.27 8.86 -0.61
N ARG A 124 -9.03 9.95 -0.70
CA ARG A 124 -9.10 10.97 0.34
C ARG A 124 -10.47 11.07 0.99
N ALA A 125 -10.49 11.32 2.29
CA ALA A 125 -11.63 11.79 3.06
C ALA A 125 -11.29 13.13 3.72
N SER A 126 -12.31 13.92 4.08
CA SER A 126 -12.11 15.25 4.64
C SER A 126 -12.29 15.25 6.16
N LEU A 127 -11.25 15.69 6.88
CA LEU A 127 -11.34 16.03 8.30
C LEU A 127 -11.91 17.43 8.45
N ARG A 128 -12.87 17.58 9.37
CA ARG A 128 -13.65 18.79 9.59
C ARG A 128 -14.03 18.90 11.07
N ASP A 129 -14.56 20.04 11.46
CA ASP A 129 -15.08 20.28 12.81
C ASP A 129 -16.62 20.25 12.78
N PRO A 130 -17.31 19.39 13.58
CA PRO A 130 -16.76 18.36 14.46
C PRO A 130 -16.12 17.20 13.70
N MET A 131 -15.14 16.54 14.34
CA MET A 131 -14.39 15.44 13.75
C MET A 131 -15.31 14.26 13.36
N PRO A 132 -15.24 13.75 12.12
CA PRO A 132 -16.04 12.59 11.71
C PRO A 132 -15.62 11.31 12.44
N SER A 133 -16.55 10.36 12.59
CA SER A 133 -16.22 9.03 13.12
C SER A 133 -15.34 8.25 12.13
N VAL A 134 -14.54 7.30 12.64
CA VAL A 134 -13.70 6.42 11.80
C VAL A 134 -14.53 5.72 10.73
N LEU A 135 -15.76 5.30 11.04
CA LEU A 135 -16.64 4.67 10.06
C LEU A 135 -17.08 5.62 8.94
N ASP A 136 -17.32 6.90 9.24
CA ASP A 136 -17.68 7.88 8.20
C ASP A 136 -16.49 8.11 7.29
N LEU A 137 -15.29 8.23 7.86
CA LEU A 137 -14.05 8.39 7.08
C LEU A 137 -13.79 7.19 6.17
N LEU A 138 -14.05 5.96 6.62
CA LEU A 138 -13.95 4.77 5.77
C LEU A 138 -14.92 4.78 4.59
N VAL A 139 -16.13 5.32 4.77
CA VAL A 139 -17.11 5.41 3.69
C VAL A 139 -16.78 6.55 2.75
N GLU A 140 -16.46 7.73 3.29
CA GLU A 140 -16.11 8.92 2.52
C GLU A 140 -14.87 8.70 1.64
N SER A 141 -13.86 8.00 2.17
CA SER A 141 -12.67 7.62 1.40
C SER A 141 -12.88 6.54 0.35
N GLY A 142 -14.07 5.91 0.31
CA GLY A 142 -14.34 4.77 -0.57
C GLY A 142 -13.72 3.44 -0.10
N LEU A 143 -13.09 3.40 1.08
CA LEU A 143 -12.64 2.14 1.68
C LEU A 143 -13.81 1.21 2.06
N SER A 144 -15.03 1.72 2.22
CA SER A 144 -16.22 0.93 2.46
C SER A 144 -17.42 1.50 1.72
N GLU A 145 -18.25 0.64 1.14
CA GLU A 145 -19.45 1.05 0.39
C GLU A 145 -20.56 1.59 1.30
N SER A 146 -20.54 1.22 2.59
CA SER A 146 -21.53 1.67 3.56
C SER A 146 -21.01 1.57 4.99
N ARG A 147 -21.64 2.33 5.90
CA ARG A 147 -21.36 2.26 7.35
C ARG A 147 -21.57 0.85 7.92
N GLY A 148 -22.55 0.11 7.40
CA GLY A 148 -22.81 -1.28 7.81
C GLY A 148 -21.68 -2.23 7.44
N GLN A 149 -21.10 -2.07 6.24
CA GLN A 149 -19.92 -2.83 5.82
C GLN A 149 -18.71 -2.47 6.69
N ALA A 150 -18.45 -1.16 6.87
CA ALA A 150 -17.35 -0.67 7.69
C ALA A 150 -17.43 -1.20 9.14
N ARG A 151 -18.64 -1.22 9.73
CA ARG A 151 -18.91 -1.80 11.06
C ARG A 151 -18.58 -3.28 11.14
N ARG A 152 -18.98 -4.07 10.14
CA ARG A 152 -18.66 -5.52 10.10
C ARG A 152 -17.15 -5.74 10.06
N THR A 153 -16.45 -5.03 9.17
CA THR A 153 -14.99 -5.14 9.06
C THR A 153 -14.29 -4.70 10.35
N LEU A 154 -14.79 -3.69 11.04
CA LEU A 154 -14.28 -3.28 12.35
C LEU A 154 -14.42 -4.42 13.39
N ASN A 155 -15.61 -5.03 13.47
CA ASN A 155 -15.87 -6.14 14.40
C ASN A 155 -14.97 -7.36 14.10
N GLU A 156 -14.65 -7.60 12.83
CA GLU A 156 -13.71 -8.63 12.38
C GLU A 156 -12.23 -8.26 12.63
N GLY A 157 -11.95 -7.02 13.06
CA GLY A 157 -10.59 -6.53 13.33
C GLY A 157 -9.83 -5.99 12.13
N GLY A 158 -10.53 -5.66 11.05
CA GLY A 158 -9.95 -5.19 9.81
C GLY A 158 -9.80 -3.68 9.67
N VAL A 159 -10.05 -2.88 10.71
CA VAL A 159 -9.97 -1.41 10.65
C VAL A 159 -8.80 -0.88 11.47
N TYR A 160 -8.01 0.01 10.88
CA TYR A 160 -6.89 0.66 11.54
C TYR A 160 -6.85 2.16 11.19
N VAL A 161 -6.38 2.96 12.15
CA VAL A 161 -6.02 4.37 11.99
C VAL A 161 -4.57 4.52 12.42
N ASN A 162 -3.72 5.12 11.57
CA ASN A 162 -2.28 5.25 11.80
C ASN A 162 -1.62 3.92 12.23
N ASN A 163 -1.97 2.83 11.53
CA ASN A 163 -1.56 1.45 11.82
C ASN A 163 -2.01 0.89 13.19
N GLN A 164 -2.75 1.64 14.00
CA GLN A 164 -3.35 1.16 15.25
C GLN A 164 -4.75 0.60 15.01
N ARG A 165 -5.03 -0.58 15.56
CA ARG A 165 -6.32 -1.27 15.36
C ARG A 165 -7.43 -0.52 16.10
N VAL A 166 -8.51 -0.21 15.38
CA VAL A 166 -9.71 0.40 15.96
C VAL A 166 -10.68 -0.70 16.38
N THR A 167 -11.11 -0.67 17.63
CA THR A 167 -12.08 -1.63 18.20
C THR A 167 -13.39 -0.99 18.58
N ASP A 168 -13.42 0.33 18.78
CA ASP A 168 -14.65 1.03 19.11
C ASP A 168 -15.40 1.47 17.86
N ALA A 169 -16.66 1.09 17.87
CA ALA A 169 -17.63 1.41 16.88
C ALA A 169 -17.95 2.91 16.76
N THR A 170 -17.82 3.63 17.86
CA THR A 170 -18.09 5.07 17.97
C THR A 170 -16.83 5.92 17.95
N ALA A 171 -15.67 5.32 17.67
CA ALA A 171 -14.39 6.01 17.66
C ALA A 171 -14.42 7.26 16.75
N VAL A 172 -14.05 8.39 17.34
CA VAL A 172 -13.79 9.66 16.68
C VAL A 172 -12.33 9.99 16.94
N PRO A 173 -11.50 10.18 15.89
CA PRO A 173 -10.10 10.52 16.08
C PRO A 173 -9.92 11.85 16.82
N GLU A 174 -8.88 11.96 17.63
CA GLU A 174 -8.46 13.20 18.27
C GLU A 174 -7.51 14.00 17.37
N GLN A 175 -7.40 15.31 17.61
CA GLN A 175 -6.49 16.17 16.88
C GLN A 175 -5.01 15.84 17.16
N SER A 176 -4.73 15.23 18.30
CA SER A 176 -3.43 14.69 18.71
C SER A 176 -2.98 13.48 17.88
N GLU A 177 -3.92 12.77 17.24
CA GLU A 177 -3.64 11.62 16.39
C GLU A 177 -3.23 12.02 14.96
N LEU A 178 -3.30 13.31 14.62
CA LEU A 178 -2.95 13.76 13.27
C LEU A 178 -1.45 13.65 13.00
N LEU A 179 -1.10 12.86 11.99
CA LEU A 179 0.25 12.78 11.45
C LEU A 179 0.62 14.13 10.83
N ALA A 180 1.75 14.68 11.28
CA ALA A 180 2.20 16.04 10.95
C ALA A 180 1.11 17.12 11.15
N GLY A 181 0.14 16.88 12.05
CA GLY A 181 -0.97 17.80 12.31
C GLY A 181 -2.01 17.91 11.18
N ARG A 182 -1.94 17.06 10.13
CA ARG A 182 -2.76 17.21 8.92
C ARG A 182 -3.47 15.93 8.48
N TRP A 183 -2.89 14.75 8.68
CA TRP A 183 -3.39 13.52 8.07
C TRP A 183 -3.72 12.41 9.09
N LEU A 184 -4.65 11.54 8.72
CA LEU A 184 -4.85 10.22 9.31
C LEU A 184 -4.73 9.17 8.22
N LEU A 185 -3.92 8.14 8.45
CA LEU A 185 -3.89 6.97 7.57
C LEU A 185 -5.01 6.02 7.96
N LEU A 186 -5.97 5.82 7.05
CA LEU A 186 -7.06 4.85 7.20
C LEU A 186 -6.66 3.55 6.51
N ARG A 187 -6.87 2.42 7.17
CA ARG A 187 -6.60 1.10 6.58
C ARG A 187 -7.74 0.12 6.79
N ARG A 188 -8.11 -0.57 5.71
CA ARG A 188 -9.03 -1.71 5.71
C ARG A 188 -8.31 -2.99 5.29
N GLY A 189 -8.15 -3.92 6.22
CA GLY A 189 -7.40 -5.16 6.02
C GLY A 189 -5.90 -4.90 5.83
N LYS A 190 -5.25 -5.69 4.98
CA LYS A 190 -3.78 -5.59 4.79
C LYS A 190 -3.34 -4.61 3.70
N ARG A 191 -4.20 -4.34 2.70
CA ARG A 191 -3.78 -3.68 1.45
C ARG A 191 -4.54 -2.40 1.08
N ASN A 192 -5.74 -2.19 1.65
CA ASN A 192 -6.56 -1.04 1.25
C ASN A 192 -6.25 0.13 2.18
N LEU A 193 -5.71 1.20 1.62
CA LEU A 193 -5.37 2.43 2.31
C LEU A 193 -6.16 3.61 1.74
N ALA A 194 -6.42 4.58 2.60
CA ALA A 194 -6.88 5.90 2.26
C ALA A 194 -6.31 6.89 3.27
N VAL A 195 -6.36 8.18 2.95
CA VAL A 195 -5.97 9.24 3.87
C VAL A 195 -7.17 10.10 4.21
N ALA A 196 -7.35 10.45 5.48
CA ALA A 196 -8.22 11.55 5.85
C ALA A 196 -7.35 12.78 6.10
N GLU A 197 -7.74 13.93 5.55
CA GLU A 197 -6.92 15.14 5.54
C GLU A 197 -7.71 16.34 6.03
N VAL A 198 -7.08 17.20 6.82
CA VAL A 198 -7.63 18.51 7.17
C VAL A 198 -7.68 19.36 5.90
N ALA A 199 -8.89 19.77 5.50
CA ALA A 199 -9.05 20.65 4.36
C ALA A 199 -8.25 21.95 4.58
N GLU A 200 -7.31 22.24 3.68
CA GLU A 200 -6.63 23.55 3.67
C GLU A 200 -7.69 24.64 3.46
N ARG A 201 -7.68 25.65 4.34
CA ARG A 201 -8.49 26.86 4.22
C ARG A 201 -7.85 27.86 3.29
#